data_AF-A0A1Y2MID2-F1
#
_entry.id   AF-A0A1Y2MID2-F1
#
_cell.length_a   1.000
_cell.length_b   1.000
_cell.length_c   1.000
_cell.angle_alpha   90.00
_cell.angle_beta   90.00
_cell.angle_gamma   90.00
#
_symmetry.space_group_name_H-M   'P 1'
#
loop_
_entity.id
_entity.type
_entity.pdbx_description
1 polymer ?
#
loop_
_entity_poly.entity_id
_entity_poly.type
_entity_poly.pdbx_seq_one_letter_code
_entity_poly.pdbx_strand_id
1 'polypeptide(L)'
;MVGRSSLTDSVIAACAVKALGGTLQACAEPRDDRERAPLESNEVEPGQVLTADDLVRGEDAFFVLTGITDGELVRGVRYVHDAAHTESIITRARSGTVRRMQSVHQLDRLARFSSVDYQP
;
A
#
# COMPACT_ATOMS: atom_id res chain seq x y z
N MET A 1 14.78 -5.05 6.59
CA MET A 1 14.93 -3.82 5.79
C MET A 1 15.14 -2.66 6.75
N VAL A 2 16.03 -1.72 6.45
CA VAL A 2 16.26 -0.50 7.23
C VAL A 2 16.34 0.67 6.26
N GLY A 3 15.71 1.79 6.58
CA GLY A 3 15.72 2.98 5.74
C GLY A 3 14.94 4.12 6.37
N ARG A 4 15.03 5.31 5.76
CA ARG A 4 14.16 6.44 6.04
C ARG A 4 13.11 6.54 4.95
N SER A 5 11.87 6.77 5.33
CA SER A 5 10.76 7.00 4.41
C SER A 5 9.84 8.08 4.95
N SER A 6 8.87 8.51 4.14
CA SER A 6 7.82 9.40 4.61
C SER A 6 6.94 8.71 5.68
N LEU A 7 6.26 9.51 6.50
CA LEU A 7 5.29 8.98 7.47
C LEU A 7 4.18 8.16 6.77
N THR A 8 3.68 8.66 5.63
CA THR A 8 2.64 7.99 4.84
C THR A 8 3.08 6.61 4.39
N ASP A 9 4.28 6.47 3.83
CA ASP A 9 4.78 5.18 3.36
C ASP A 9 5.00 4.21 4.53
N SER A 10 5.39 4.73 5.69
CA SER A 10 5.56 3.94 6.91
C SER A 10 4.22 3.37 7.41
N VAL A 11 3.15 4.17 7.35
CA VAL A 11 1.78 3.71 7.68
C VAL A 11 1.28 2.66 6.68
N ILE A 12 1.55 2.83 5.38
CA ILE A 12 1.21 1.83 4.35
C ILE A 12 1.95 0.51 4.62
N ALA A 13 3.25 0.58 4.91
CA ALA A 13 4.05 -0.59 5.26
C ALA A 13 3.55 -1.28 6.54
N ALA A 14 3.20 -0.50 7.57
CA ALA A 14 2.63 -1.03 8.81
C ALA A 14 1.33 -1.79 8.57
N CYS A 15 0.44 -1.29 7.70
CA CYS A 15 -0.79 -1.98 7.32
C CYS A 15 -0.51 -3.35 6.68
N ALA A 16 0.43 -3.40 5.73
CA ALA A 16 0.83 -4.65 5.08
C ALA A 16 1.45 -5.64 6.07
N VAL A 17 2.40 -5.17 6.89
CA VAL A 17 3.11 -5.99 7.88
C VAL A 17 2.17 -6.54 8.95
N LYS A 18 1.27 -5.72 9.47
CA LYS A 18 0.23 -6.14 10.43
C LYS A 18 -0.63 -7.26 9.84
N ALA A 19 -1.06 -7.12 8.59
CA ALA A 19 -1.86 -8.14 7.92
C ALA A 19 -1.12 -9.45 7.60
N LEU A 20 0.21 -9.40 7.52
CA LEU A 20 1.07 -10.56 7.27
C LEU A 20 1.63 -11.17 8.56
N GLY A 21 1.33 -10.61 9.73
CA GLY A 21 1.84 -11.07 11.03
C GLY A 21 3.33 -10.80 11.23
N GLY A 22 3.89 -9.78 10.57
CA GLY A 22 5.28 -9.37 10.72
C GLY A 22 5.47 -8.31 11.81
N THR A 23 6.68 -7.77 11.89
CA THR A 23 7.03 -6.67 12.81
C THR A 23 7.61 -5.51 12.04
N LEU A 24 7.18 -4.30 12.39
CA LEU A 24 7.73 -3.05 11.90
C LEU A 24 7.95 -2.12 13.09
N GLN A 25 9.10 -1.44 13.08
CA GLN A 25 9.42 -0.36 13.99
C GLN A 25 9.80 0.87 13.18
N ALA A 26 9.32 2.04 13.60
CA ALA A 26 9.60 3.32 13.00
C ALA A 26 9.88 4.36 14.08
N CYS A 27 10.51 5.45 13.68
CA CYS A 27 10.79 6.59 14.54
C CYS A 27 10.57 7.87 13.72
N ALA A 28 9.82 8.82 14.26
CA ALA A 28 9.57 10.09 13.59
C ALA A 28 10.77 11.03 13.76
N GLU A 29 11.26 11.57 12.64
CA GLU A 29 12.36 12.54 12.56
C GLU A 29 11.89 13.75 11.71
N PRO A 30 11.02 14.63 12.24
CA PRO A 30 10.43 15.73 11.49
C PRO A 30 11.48 16.78 11.11
N ARG A 31 11.45 17.25 9.85
CA ARG A 31 12.41 18.22 9.30
C ARG A 31 11.95 19.66 9.42
N ASP A 32 10.64 19.88 9.48
CA ASP A 32 10.02 21.19 9.59
C ASP A 32 8.73 21.13 10.42
N ASP A 33 8.11 22.29 10.65
CA ASP A 33 6.90 22.41 11.46
C ASP A 33 5.67 21.75 10.78
N ARG A 34 5.69 21.60 9.45
CA ARG A 34 4.60 20.91 8.73
C ARG A 34 4.63 19.42 8.98
N GLU A 35 5.83 18.83 9.08
CA GLU A 35 6.02 17.42 9.47
C GLU A 35 5.82 17.20 10.97
N ARG A 36 5.99 18.24 11.80
CA ARG A 36 5.76 18.14 13.26
C ARG A 36 4.27 18.17 13.63
N ALA A 37 3.45 18.97 12.94
CA ALA A 37 2.03 19.12 13.28
C ALA A 37 1.23 17.78 13.34
N PRO A 38 1.40 16.82 12.42
CA PRO A 38 0.76 15.51 12.51
C PRO A 38 1.19 14.70 13.74
N LEU A 39 2.43 14.85 14.20
CA LEU A 39 2.93 14.15 15.39
C LEU A 39 2.27 14.70 16.66
N GLU A 40 2.22 16.03 16.80
CA GLU A 40 1.58 16.71 17.94
C GLU A 40 0.10 16.34 18.04
N SER A 41 -0.64 16.39 16.92
CA SER A 41 -2.05 16.00 16.87
C SER A 41 -2.33 14.53 17.20
N ASN A 42 -1.31 13.67 17.15
CA ASN A 42 -1.42 12.24 17.47
C ASN A 42 -0.69 11.87 18.77
N GLU A 43 -0.22 12.87 19.53
CA GLU A 43 0.54 12.70 20.79
C GLU A 43 1.79 11.83 20.61
N VAL A 44 2.49 12.01 19.48
CA VAL A 44 3.72 11.28 19.15
C VAL A 44 4.92 12.20 19.34
N GLU A 45 5.88 11.76 20.14
CA GLU A 45 7.13 12.50 20.36
C GLU A 45 8.16 12.18 19.26
N PRO A 46 8.91 13.18 18.75
CA PRO A 46 10.08 12.92 17.91
C PRO A 46 11.07 12.00 18.64
N GLY A 47 11.58 10.98 17.96
CA GLY A 47 12.45 9.98 18.59
C GLY A 47 11.75 8.79 19.24
N GLN A 48 10.41 8.84 19.42
CA GLN A 48 9.65 7.72 19.96
C GLN A 48 9.68 6.52 19.00
N VAL A 49 9.91 5.32 19.55
CA VAL A 49 9.78 4.07 18.79
C VAL A 49 8.29 3.75 18.64
N LEU A 50 7.84 3.66 17.40
CA LEU A 50 6.48 3.30 16.99
C LEU A 50 6.49 1.90 16.40
N THR A 51 5.57 1.05 16.85
CA THR A 51 5.30 -0.26 16.28
C THR A 51 4.29 -0.19 15.12
N ALA A 52 4.07 -1.31 14.43
CA ALA A 52 3.01 -1.40 13.42
C ALA A 52 1.61 -1.09 14.01
N ASP A 53 1.35 -1.45 15.27
CA ASP A 53 0.08 -1.19 15.95
C ASP A 53 -0.07 0.26 16.38
N ASP A 54 1.04 0.95 16.66
CA ASP A 54 1.01 2.39 16.95
C ASP A 54 0.68 3.21 15.68
N LEU A 55 1.18 2.77 14.52
CA LEU A 55 0.94 3.39 13.21
C LEU A 55 -0.44 3.04 12.63
N VAL A 56 -0.93 1.81 12.85
CA VAL A 56 -2.23 1.33 12.38
C VAL A 56 -2.99 0.70 13.54
N ARG A 57 -3.65 1.58 14.31
CA ARG A 57 -4.40 1.23 15.53
C ARG A 57 -5.65 0.38 15.27
N GLY A 58 -6.12 0.32 14.03
CA GLY A 58 -7.29 -0.46 13.65
C GLY A 58 -6.97 -1.95 13.50
N GLU A 59 -7.79 -2.80 14.10
CA GLU A 59 -7.71 -4.27 13.93
C GLU A 59 -8.22 -4.73 12.56
N ASP A 60 -9.12 -3.95 11.95
CA ASP A 60 -9.66 -4.22 10.62
C ASP A 60 -8.98 -3.33 9.57
N ALA A 61 -7.77 -3.70 9.22
CA ALA A 61 -6.96 -3.03 8.20
C ALA A 61 -6.90 -3.86 6.91
N PHE A 62 -6.94 -3.19 5.75
CA PHE A 62 -6.81 -3.80 4.44
C PHE A 62 -5.64 -3.18 3.70
N PHE A 63 -4.84 -4.02 3.05
CA PHE A 63 -3.75 -3.58 2.18
C PHE A 63 -3.91 -4.21 0.81
N VAL A 64 -3.75 -3.40 -0.24
CA VAL A 64 -3.78 -3.84 -1.64
C VAL A 64 -2.61 -3.23 -2.37
N LEU A 65 -1.89 -4.07 -3.11
CA LEU A 65 -0.78 -3.64 -3.95
C LEU A 65 -0.92 -4.28 -5.33
N THR A 66 -0.91 -3.44 -6.37
CA THR A 66 -1.01 -3.84 -7.78
C THR A 66 0.26 -3.44 -8.50
N GLY A 67 0.85 -4.35 -9.28
CA GLY A 67 2.10 -4.08 -9.97
C GLY A 67 1.91 -3.16 -11.18
N ILE A 68 2.69 -2.08 -11.22
CA ILE A 68 2.84 -1.25 -12.43
C ILE A 68 3.95 -1.86 -13.30
N THR A 69 5.14 -2.02 -12.72
CA THR A 69 6.28 -2.77 -13.27
C THR A 69 6.47 -4.07 -12.50
N ASP A 70 7.29 -4.99 -13.04
CA ASP A 70 7.60 -6.23 -12.32
C ASP A 70 8.33 -5.93 -11.01
N GLY A 71 7.78 -6.45 -9.92
CA GLY A 71 8.43 -6.48 -8.63
C GLY A 71 8.48 -7.90 -8.07
N GLU A 72 9.07 -8.05 -6.89
CA GLU A 72 9.22 -9.36 -6.23
C GLU A 72 7.86 -9.96 -5.81
N LEU A 73 6.90 -9.11 -5.44
CA LEU A 73 5.61 -9.55 -4.91
C LEU A 73 4.56 -9.74 -6.01
N VAL A 74 4.54 -8.87 -7.00
CA VAL A 74 3.54 -8.83 -8.08
C VAL A 74 4.19 -8.46 -9.40
N ARG A 75 3.68 -9.02 -10.49
CA ARG A 75 4.07 -8.67 -11.86
C ARG A 75 3.50 -7.32 -12.26
N GLY A 76 4.22 -6.64 -13.16
CA GLY A 76 3.76 -5.39 -13.76
C GLY A 76 2.58 -5.60 -14.70
N VAL A 77 1.96 -4.49 -15.11
CA VAL A 77 0.88 -4.52 -16.09
C VAL A 77 1.41 -5.07 -17.42
N ARG A 78 0.67 -6.01 -18.03
CA ARG A 78 0.96 -6.54 -19.37
C ARG A 78 -0.18 -6.24 -20.30
N TYR A 79 0.13 -5.59 -21.42
CA TYR A 79 -0.81 -5.38 -22.50
C TYR A 79 -0.61 -6.49 -23.54
N VAL A 80 -1.66 -7.23 -23.84
CA VAL A 80 -1.64 -8.37 -24.78
C VAL A 80 -2.92 -8.32 -25.59
N HIS A 81 -2.81 -8.11 -26.91
CA HIS A 81 -3.95 -7.82 -27.80
C HIS A 81 -4.80 -6.68 -27.22
N ASP A 82 -6.13 -6.82 -27.18
CA ASP A 82 -7.07 -5.81 -26.68
C ASP A 82 -7.34 -5.95 -25.17
N ALA A 83 -6.37 -6.47 -24.42
CA ALA A 83 -6.49 -6.68 -22.97
C ALA A 83 -5.29 -6.18 -22.18
N ALA A 84 -5.56 -5.69 -20.97
CA ALA A 84 -4.55 -5.46 -19.95
C ALA A 84 -4.65 -6.53 -18.86
N HIS A 85 -3.51 -7.06 -18.44
CA HIS A 85 -3.39 -8.02 -17.34
C HIS A 85 -2.72 -7.33 -16.15
N THR A 86 -3.32 -7.46 -14.98
CA THR A 86 -2.77 -6.93 -13.72
C THR A 86 -2.63 -8.04 -12.69
N GLU A 87 -1.61 -7.94 -11.85
CA GLU A 87 -1.47 -8.78 -10.67
C GLU A 87 -1.50 -7.93 -9.40
N SER A 88 -2.28 -8.37 -8.42
CA SER A 88 -2.44 -7.71 -7.13
C SER A 88 -2.29 -8.69 -5.97
N ILE A 89 -1.80 -8.21 -4.84
CA ILE A 89 -1.91 -8.87 -3.54
C ILE A 89 -2.85 -8.07 -2.65
N ILE A 90 -3.78 -8.75 -2.00
CA ILE A 90 -4.81 -8.17 -1.14
C ILE A 90 -4.75 -8.87 0.21
N THR A 91 -4.66 -8.12 1.28
CA THR A 91 -4.60 -8.66 2.64
C THR A 91 -5.63 -8.00 3.55
N ARG A 92 -6.04 -8.73 4.60
CA ARG A 92 -6.88 -8.20 5.68
C ARG A 92 -6.31 -8.62 7.02
N ALA A 93 -5.99 -7.65 7.87
CA ALA A 93 -5.41 -7.89 9.19
C ALA A 93 -6.29 -8.75 10.08
N ARG A 94 -7.57 -8.38 10.22
CA ARG A 94 -8.51 -9.10 11.09
C ARG A 94 -8.64 -10.60 10.79
N SER A 95 -8.58 -11.00 9.52
CA SER A 95 -8.77 -12.40 9.13
C SER A 95 -7.46 -13.11 8.76
N GLY A 96 -6.32 -12.40 8.73
CA GLY A 96 -5.05 -12.90 8.22
C GLY A 96 -5.10 -13.40 6.76
N THR A 97 -6.16 -13.08 6.02
CA THR A 97 -6.36 -13.65 4.68
C THR A 97 -5.53 -12.90 3.67
N VAL A 98 -4.69 -13.63 2.93
CA VAL A 98 -3.91 -13.12 1.80
C VAL A 98 -4.50 -13.67 0.52
N ARG A 99 -4.80 -12.79 -0.44
CA ARG A 99 -5.27 -13.15 -1.79
C ARG A 99 -4.30 -12.62 -2.81
N ARG A 100 -3.92 -13.47 -3.75
CA ARG A 100 -3.23 -13.06 -4.97
C ARG A 100 -4.26 -13.07 -6.10
N MET A 101 -4.42 -11.94 -6.77
CA MET A 101 -5.46 -11.73 -7.78
C MET A 101 -4.82 -11.41 -9.12
N GLN A 102 -5.21 -12.16 -10.14
CA GLN A 102 -4.85 -11.89 -11.52
C GLN A 102 -6.12 -11.50 -12.27
N SER A 103 -6.10 -10.34 -12.91
CA SER A 103 -7.26 -9.77 -13.59
C SER A 103 -6.95 -9.55 -15.07
N VAL A 104 -7.96 -9.80 -15.91
CA VAL A 104 -7.92 -9.53 -17.35
C VAL A 104 -8.96 -8.45 -17.66
N HIS A 105 -8.47 -7.30 -18.10
CA HIS A 105 -9.25 -6.12 -18.41
C HIS A 105 -9.45 -6.04 -19.92
N GLN A 106 -10.66 -6.29 -20.40
CA GLN A 106 -11.00 -6.24 -21.83
C GLN A 106 -11.17 -4.78 -22.28
N LEU A 107 -10.15 -4.19 -22.90
CA LEU A 107 -10.05 -2.76 -23.16
C LEU A 107 -11.14 -2.27 -24.11
N ASP A 108 -11.42 -3.01 -25.19
CA ASP A 108 -12.50 -2.69 -26.14
C ASP A 108 -13.88 -2.59 -25.50
N ARG A 109 -14.13 -3.41 -24.47
CA ARG A 109 -15.40 -3.39 -23.73
C ARG A 109 -15.39 -2.27 -22.70
N LEU A 110 -14.26 -2.04 -22.03
CA LEU A 110 -14.10 -0.97 -21.05
C LEU A 110 -14.22 0.43 -21.69
N ALA A 111 -13.66 0.62 -22.89
CA ALA A 111 -13.73 1.87 -23.64
C ALA A 111 -15.17 2.35 -23.90
N ARG A 112 -16.16 1.44 -23.92
CA ARG A 112 -17.58 1.79 -24.10
C ARG A 112 -18.21 2.49 -22.91
N PHE A 113 -17.59 2.39 -21.73
CA PHE A 113 -18.14 2.90 -20.46
C PHE A 113 -17.15 3.80 -19.71
N SER A 114 -15.89 3.81 -20.12
CA SER A 114 -14.83 4.56 -19.47
C SER A 114 -14.88 6.04 -19.84
N SER A 115 -14.61 6.90 -18.86
CA SER A 115 -14.32 8.32 -19.09
C SER A 115 -12.88 8.57 -19.58
N VAL A 116 -12.05 7.53 -19.57
CA VAL A 116 -10.65 7.55 -20.04
C VAL A 116 -10.60 6.86 -21.39
N ASP A 117 -9.98 7.51 -22.37
CA ASP A 117 -9.72 6.93 -23.67
C ASP A 117 -8.60 5.87 -23.56
N TYR A 118 -8.89 4.68 -24.07
CA TYR A 118 -7.97 3.55 -24.10
C TYR A 118 -7.45 3.26 -25.51
N GLN A 119 -7.84 4.06 -26.51
CA GLN A 119 -7.28 3.98 -27.85
C GLN A 119 -5.83 4.53 -27.86
N PRO A 120 -4.92 3.90 -28.63
CA PRO A 120 -3.52 4.32 -28.70
C PRO A 120 -3.32 5.65 -29.42
#